data_AF-A0A2W4L999-F1
#
_entry.id   AF-A0A2W4L999-F1
#
_cell.length_a   1.000
_cell.length_b   1.000
_cell.length_c   1.000
_cell.angle_alpha   90.00
_cell.angle_beta   90.00
_cell.angle_gamma   90.00
#
_symmetry.space_group_name_H-M   'P 1'
#
loop_
_entity.id
_entity.type
_entity.pdbx_description
1 polymer ?
#
loop_
_entity_poly.entity_id
_entity_poly.type
_entity_poly.pdbx_seq_one_letter_code
_entity_poly.pdbx_strand_id
1 'polypeptide(L)'
;MVVASNRAAAGIYPDRTGPIIAQWLAARGFAVEGPVVVPDGDPVGATLQDAAEKGLDLVITTGGTGISPTDRTPEVTAEVVDYHVPGLADAIRRAGLPHVPTAALSRGT
;
A
#
# COMPACT_ATOMS: atom_id res chain seq x y z
N MET A 1 -8.15 -0.92 -3.41
CA MET A 1 -6.74 -0.47 -3.56
C MET A 1 -6.55 0.86 -2.86
N VAL A 2 -5.48 1.01 -2.08
CA VAL A 2 -5.20 2.23 -1.29
C VAL A 2 -3.85 2.84 -1.68
N VAL A 3 -3.83 4.15 -1.92
CA VAL A 3 -2.61 4.93 -2.21
C VAL A 3 -2.36 5.85 -1.02
N ALA A 4 -1.27 5.61 -0.29
CA ALA A 4 -0.82 6.42 0.84
C ALA A 4 0.14 7.50 0.33
N SER A 5 -0.36 8.74 0.23
CA SER A 5 0.47 9.89 -0.16
C SER A 5 -0.19 11.20 0.24
N ASN A 6 0.45 11.91 1.18
CA ASN A 6 0.09 13.28 1.53
C ASN A 6 -0.01 14.21 0.31
N ARG A 7 0.92 14.10 -0.64
CA ARG A 7 0.99 15.00 -1.80
C ARG A 7 -0.06 14.65 -2.86
N ALA A 8 -0.34 13.38 -3.10
CA ALA A 8 -1.36 12.97 -4.05
C ALA A 8 -2.77 13.26 -3.50
N ALA A 9 -3.00 13.01 -2.21
CA ALA A 9 -4.26 13.35 -1.55
C ALA A 9 -4.53 14.87 -1.55
N ALA A 10 -3.48 15.69 -1.44
CA ALA A 10 -3.57 17.15 -1.55
C ALA A 10 -3.67 17.67 -3.00
N GLY A 11 -3.69 16.80 -4.01
CA GLY A 11 -3.78 17.20 -5.42
C GLY A 11 -2.52 17.86 -6.00
N ILE A 12 -1.38 17.78 -5.29
CA ILE A 12 -0.11 18.38 -5.75
C ILE A 12 0.42 17.65 -7.00
N TYR A 13 0.23 16.34 -7.06
CA TYR A 13 0.45 15.55 -8.27
C TYR A 13 -0.54 14.40 -8.36
N PRO A 14 -0.91 13.96 -9.59
CA PRO A 14 -1.74 12.79 -9.76
C PRO A 14 -0.96 11.52 -9.39
N ASP A 15 -1.62 10.61 -8.68
CA ASP A 15 -1.09 9.27 -8.49
C ASP A 15 -0.96 8.55 -9.86
N ARG A 16 0.18 7.86 -10.03
CA ARG A 16 0.50 7.09 -11.24
C ARG A 16 0.58 5.59 -10.96
N THR A 17 0.75 5.21 -9.70
CA THR A 17 0.97 3.81 -9.30
C THR A 17 -0.37 3.08 -9.13
N GLY A 18 -1.37 3.76 -8.56
CA GLY A 18 -2.75 3.30 -8.44
C GLY A 18 -3.31 2.68 -9.70
N PRO A 19 -3.40 3.45 -10.80
CA PRO A 19 -3.93 2.96 -12.06
C PRO A 19 -3.18 1.73 -12.61
N ILE A 20 -1.86 1.67 -12.45
CA ILE A 20 -1.03 0.55 -12.95
C ILE A 20 -1.36 -0.74 -12.21
N ILE A 21 -1.40 -0.70 -10.87
CA ILE A 21 -1.69 -1.88 -10.05
C ILE A 21 -3.14 -2.33 -10.27
N ALA A 22 -4.09 -1.39 -10.34
CA ALA A 22 -5.49 -1.68 -10.60
C ALA A 22 -5.68 -2.39 -11.95
N GLN A 23 -5.03 -1.90 -13.01
CA GLN A 23 -5.04 -2.57 -14.33
C GLN A 23 -4.40 -3.95 -14.29
N TRP A 24 -3.28 -4.11 -13.56
CA TRP A 24 -2.59 -5.39 -13.43
C TRP A 24 -3.44 -6.45 -12.72
N LEU A 25 -4.20 -6.05 -11.69
CA LEU A 25 -5.16 -6.89 -10.97
C LEU A 25 -6.36 -7.25 -11.85
N ALA A 26 -6.96 -6.25 -12.51
CA ALA A 26 -8.11 -6.46 -13.40
C ALA A 26 -7.76 -7.45 -14.54
N ALA A 27 -6.55 -7.35 -15.11
CA ALA A 27 -6.06 -8.28 -16.12
C ALA A 27 -5.90 -9.73 -15.62
N ARG A 28 -5.95 -9.96 -14.30
CA ARG A 28 -5.89 -11.28 -13.64
C ARG A 28 -7.24 -11.76 -13.12
N GLY A 29 -8.32 -11.07 -13.49
CA GLY A 29 -9.69 -11.46 -13.14
C GLY A 29 -10.18 -10.95 -11.79
N PHE A 30 -9.45 -10.05 -11.13
CA PHE A 30 -9.93 -9.41 -9.90
C PHE A 30 -10.90 -8.28 -10.23
N ALA A 31 -12.01 -8.20 -9.50
CA ALA A 31 -12.80 -6.98 -9.41
C ALA A 31 -12.08 -5.99 -8.50
N VAL A 32 -11.73 -4.81 -9.02
CA VAL A 32 -10.88 -3.85 -8.28
C VAL A 32 -11.70 -2.63 -7.88
N GLU A 33 -11.83 -2.41 -6.57
CA GLU A 33 -12.32 -1.13 -6.02
C GLU A 33 -11.15 -0.14 -5.86
N GLY A 34 -11.28 1.06 -6.43
CA GLY A 34 -10.28 2.13 -6.33
C GLY A 34 -9.47 2.38 -7.62
N PRO A 35 -8.33 3.11 -7.54
CA PRO A 35 -7.56 3.45 -6.33
C PRO A 35 -8.23 4.54 -5.47
N VAL A 36 -8.21 4.34 -4.15
CA VAL A 36 -8.55 5.36 -3.15
C VAL A 36 -7.26 6.01 -2.68
N VAL A 37 -7.14 7.33 -2.85
CA VAL A 37 -5.95 8.09 -2.44
C VAL A 37 -6.21 8.76 -1.11
N VAL A 38 -5.35 8.51 -0.13
CA VAL A 38 -5.46 9.04 1.24
C VAL A 38 -4.14 9.62 1.73
N PRO A 39 -4.15 10.58 2.69
CA PRO A 39 -2.95 11.00 3.39
C PRO A 39 -2.28 9.84 4.14
N ASP A 40 -1.00 9.99 4.45
CA ASP A 40 -0.24 8.98 5.19
C ASP A 40 -0.72 8.86 6.65
N GLY A 41 -0.51 7.69 7.27
CA GLY A 41 -0.87 7.43 8.67
C GLY A 41 -2.32 6.98 8.84
N ASP A 42 -2.99 7.49 9.87
CA ASP A 42 -4.29 7.00 10.34
C ASP A 42 -5.37 6.88 9.24
N PRO A 43 -5.45 7.77 8.22
CA PRO A 43 -6.40 7.59 7.11
C PRO A 43 -6.20 6.29 6.32
N VAL A 44 -4.96 5.79 6.22
CA VAL A 44 -4.68 4.47 5.62
C VAL A 44 -5.28 3.37 6.49
N GLY A 45 -5.04 3.39 7.80
CA GLY A 45 -5.58 2.40 8.74
C GLY A 45 -7.11 2.34 8.71
N ALA A 46 -7.78 3.50 8.71
CA ALA A 46 -9.24 3.57 8.60
C ALA A 46 -9.75 2.96 7.28
N THR A 47 -9.03 3.18 6.17
CA THR A 47 -9.40 2.59 4.87
C THR A 47 -9.18 1.06 4.85
N LEU A 48 -8.15 0.56 5.54
CA LEU A 48 -7.91 -0.88 5.69
C LEU A 48 -9.01 -1.54 6.53
N GLN A 49 -9.45 -0.90 7.61
CA GLN A 49 -10.55 -1.39 8.45
C GLN A 49 -11.87 -1.45 7.67
N ASP A 50 -12.23 -0.38 6.96
CA ASP A 50 -13.43 -0.36 6.10
C ASP A 50 -13.39 -1.44 5.02
N ALA A 51 -12.22 -1.69 4.40
CA ALA A 51 -12.06 -2.77 3.44
C ALA A 51 -12.25 -4.17 4.07
N ALA A 52 -11.76 -4.37 5.29
CA ALA A 52 -11.94 -5.62 6.03
C ALA A 52 -13.42 -5.83 6.43
N GLU A 53 -14.11 -4.78 6.89
CA GLU A 53 -15.53 -4.82 7.24
C GLU A 53 -16.43 -5.11 6.02
N LYS A 54 -16.04 -4.62 4.83
CA LYS A 54 -16.70 -4.96 3.56
C LYS A 54 -16.42 -6.39 3.09
N GLY A 55 -15.48 -7.08 3.72
CA GLY A 55 -15.10 -8.44 3.36
C GLY A 55 -14.31 -8.51 2.04
N LEU A 56 -13.47 -7.51 1.74
CA LEU A 56 -12.60 -7.58 0.56
C LEU A 56 -11.54 -8.68 0.72
N ASP A 57 -11.36 -9.51 -0.31
CA ASP A 57 -10.41 -10.63 -0.28
C ASP A 57 -8.93 -10.21 -0.27
N LEU A 58 -8.64 -9.02 -0.83
CA LEU A 58 -7.27 -8.50 -0.98
C LEU A 58 -7.25 -6.97 -0.94
N VAL A 59 -6.38 -6.42 -0.10
CA VAL A 59 -6.04 -5.00 -0.12
C VAL A 59 -4.57 -4.82 -0.46
N ILE A 60 -4.29 -4.01 -1.48
CA ILE A 60 -2.94 -3.55 -1.83
C ILE A 60 -2.81 -2.08 -1.46
N THR A 61 -1.80 -1.77 -0.67
CA THR A 61 -1.35 -0.40 -0.37
C THR A 61 -0.13 -0.03 -1.21
N THR A 62 0.02 1.24 -1.55
CA THR A 62 1.23 1.78 -2.17
C THR A 62 1.59 3.14 -1.58
N GLY A 63 2.86 3.34 -1.27
CA GLY A 63 3.37 4.54 -0.58
C GLY A 63 3.44 4.37 0.95
N GLY A 64 4.03 5.35 1.63
CA GLY A 64 4.08 5.39 3.10
C GLY A 64 4.91 4.30 3.80
N THR A 65 5.75 3.54 3.07
CA THR A 65 6.55 2.41 3.63
C THR A 65 8.05 2.72 3.79
N GLY A 66 8.49 3.94 3.50
CA GLY A 66 9.89 4.33 3.65
C GLY A 66 10.29 4.61 5.10
N ILE A 67 11.37 5.38 5.26
CA ILE A 67 11.92 5.78 6.57
C ILE A 67 11.68 7.27 6.86
N SER A 68 10.82 7.95 6.09
CA SER A 68 10.37 9.31 6.41
C SER A 68 9.59 9.30 7.73
N PRO A 69 9.65 10.36 8.55
CA PRO A 69 8.78 10.50 9.72
C PRO A 69 7.28 10.41 9.42
N THR A 70 6.88 10.65 8.17
CA THR A 70 5.49 10.55 7.72
C THR A 70 5.12 9.18 7.17
N ASP A 71 6.09 8.31 6.90
CA ASP A 71 5.84 6.96 6.38
C ASP A 71 5.30 6.09 7.52
N ARG A 72 3.98 6.00 7.64
CA ARG A 72 3.31 5.27 8.73
C ARG A 72 2.46 4.09 8.26
N THR A 73 2.51 3.74 6.97
CA THR A 73 1.71 2.63 6.43
C THR A 73 1.99 1.30 7.11
N PRO A 74 3.24 0.89 7.40
CA PRO A 74 3.50 -0.35 8.13
C PRO A 74 2.87 -0.37 9.52
N GLU A 75 2.97 0.72 10.27
CA GLU A 75 2.43 0.84 11.63
C GLU A 75 0.91 0.71 11.64
N VAL A 76 0.22 1.49 10.82
CA VAL A 76 -1.25 1.44 10.77
C VAL A 76 -1.77 0.16 10.12
N THR A 77 -0.98 -0.51 9.30
CA THR A 77 -1.33 -1.86 8.78
C THR A 77 -1.23 -2.91 9.90
N ALA A 78 -0.17 -2.83 10.72
CA ALA A 78 0.04 -3.75 11.84
C ALA A 78 -1.07 -3.67 12.91
N GLU A 79 -1.76 -2.54 13.02
CA GLU A 79 -2.92 -2.36 13.92
C GLU A 79 -4.20 -3.06 13.42
N VAL A 80 -4.27 -3.43 12.13
CA VAL A 80 -5.46 -3.98 11.48
C VAL A 80 -5.35 -5.48 11.21
N VAL A 81 -4.14 -6.00 11.01
CA VAL A 81 -3.92 -7.41 10.68
C VAL A 81 -3.87 -8.30 11.92
N ASP A 82 -4.48 -9.49 11.83
CA ASP A 82 -4.42 -10.49 12.90
C ASP A 82 -3.00 -11.10 13.05
N TYR A 83 -2.30 -11.27 11.94
CA TYR A 83 -0.95 -11.80 11.88
C TYR A 83 -0.22 -11.36 10.60
N HIS A 84 1.10 -11.43 10.63
CA HIS A 84 1.96 -11.07 9.49
C HIS A 84 2.41 -12.29 8.68
N VAL A 85 2.67 -12.06 7.39
CA VAL A 85 3.28 -13.03 6.48
C VAL A 85 4.66 -12.50 6.04
N PRO A 86 5.69 -12.60 6.89
CA PRO A 86 6.98 -11.92 6.66
C PRO A 86 7.68 -12.36 5.35
N GLY A 87 7.47 -13.61 4.93
CA GLY A 87 8.02 -14.12 3.67
C GLY A 87 7.54 -13.36 2.42
N LEU A 88 6.32 -12.82 2.45
CA LEU A 88 5.78 -12.00 1.35
C LEU A 88 6.49 -10.64 1.30
N ALA A 89 6.59 -9.96 2.45
CA ALA A 89 7.28 -8.69 2.56
C ALA A 89 8.75 -8.78 2.12
N ASP A 90 9.43 -9.86 2.51
CA ASP A 90 10.81 -10.15 2.11
C ASP A 90 10.94 -10.36 0.59
N ALA A 91 10.02 -11.11 -0.02
CA ALA A 91 10.02 -11.35 -1.45
C ALA A 91 9.81 -10.04 -2.24
N ILE A 92 8.91 -9.18 -1.77
CA ILE A 92 8.66 -7.85 -2.37
C ILE A 92 9.92 -6.98 -2.30
N ARG A 93 10.60 -6.90 -1.15
CA ARG A 93 11.87 -6.15 -1.02
C ARG A 93 12.95 -6.70 -1.96
N ARG A 94 13.12 -8.02 -2.00
CA ARG A 94 14.13 -8.68 -2.84
C ARG A 94 13.88 -8.48 -4.33
N ALA A 95 12.62 -8.39 -4.77
CA ALA A 95 12.28 -8.16 -6.18
C ALA A 95 12.83 -6.83 -6.73
N GLY A 96 13.13 -5.86 -5.86
CA GLY A 96 13.78 -4.61 -6.27
C GLY A 96 15.27 -4.76 -6.61
N LEU A 97 15.94 -5.83 -6.16
CA LEU A 97 17.38 -6.00 -6.31
C LEU A 97 17.76 -6.69 -7.64
N PRO A 98 18.94 -6.38 -8.22
CA PRO A 98 19.90 -5.35 -7.80
C PRO A 98 19.56 -3.92 -8.28
N HIS A 99 18.49 -3.75 -9.06
CA HIS A 99 18.17 -2.53 -9.80
C HIS A 99 17.87 -1.31 -8.92
N VAL A 100 17.20 -1.54 -7.79
CA VAL A 100 16.83 -0.51 -6.81
C VAL A 100 17.34 -0.95 -5.43
N PRO A 101 18.61 -0.69 -5.08
CA PRO A 101 19.19 -1.08 -3.80
C PRO A 101 18.40 -0.57 -2.59
N THR A 102 17.78 0.61 -2.71
CA THR A 102 16.96 1.22 -1.67
C THR A 102 15.62 0.52 -1.44
N ALA A 103 15.22 -0.44 -2.28
CA ALA A 103 14.05 -1.29 -2.00
C ALA A 103 14.18 -2.05 -0.67
N ALA A 104 15.42 -2.32 -0.24
CA ALA A 104 15.71 -2.93 1.06
C ALA A 104 15.27 -2.05 2.26
N LEU A 105 15.09 -0.74 2.06
CA LEU A 105 14.64 0.18 3.12
C LEU A 105 13.12 0.21 3.30
N SER A 106 12.35 -0.45 2.42
CA SER A 106 10.90 -0.51 2.59
C SER A 106 10.53 -1.34 3.82
N ARG A 107 9.72 -0.77 4.68
CA ARG A 107 9.20 -1.38 5.91
C ARG A 107 7.82 -2.00 5.73
N GLY A 108 7.32 -2.08 4.49
CA GLY A 108 6.02 -2.70 4.19
C GLY A 108 5.91 -4.12 4.76
N THR A 109 4.70 -4.46 5.23
CA THR A 109 4.39 -5.69 5.98
C THR A 109 3.04 -6.26 5.54
#